data_AF-T1CKV5-F1
#
_entry.id   AF-T1CKV5-F1
#
_cell.length_a   1.000
_cell.length_b   1.000
_cell.length_c   1.000
_cell.angle_alpha   90.00
_cell.angle_beta   90.00
_cell.angle_gamma   90.00
#
_symmetry.space_group_name_H-M   'P 1'
#
loop_
_entity.id
_entity.type
_entity.pdbx_description
1 polymer ?
#
loop_
_entity_poly.entity_id
_entity_poly.type
_entity_poly.pdbx_seq_one_letter_code
_entity_poly.pdbx_strand_id
1 'polypeptide(L)'
;MQRTPLPAGVVAWTQDAAQHTLWLATDHRLTEYDARGRTMTSFALPDAPTAMAYDASSGQIWMAFANHQVARYTPSGQQTLQTPRPTMASGPMAADGAGGLWIAGRTHVVHLDAEGYVRVRTAVMPETDASATSTSTASIQALAVDPIAHGAWVKTPTR
;
A
#
# COMPACT_ATOMS: atom_id res chain seq x y z
N MET A 1 29.35 5.79 11.43
CA MET A 1 28.14 5.32 10.73
C MET A 1 28.06 6.01 9.38
N GLN A 2 28.15 5.27 8.28
CA GLN A 2 28.01 5.82 6.93
C GLN A 2 26.51 5.95 6.62
N ARG A 3 26.07 7.15 6.23
CA ARG A 3 24.68 7.38 5.80
C ARG A 3 24.60 7.10 4.31
N THR A 4 23.76 6.16 3.89
CA THR A 4 23.42 5.96 2.48
C THR A 4 22.34 6.99 2.11
N PRO A 5 22.56 7.84 1.10
CA PRO A 5 21.54 8.76 0.63
C PRO A 5 20.33 7.98 0.11
N LEU A 6 19.12 8.39 0.50
CA LEU A 6 17.91 7.85 -0.12
C LEU A 6 17.88 8.27 -1.59
N PRO A 7 17.40 7.40 -2.51
CA PRO A 7 17.15 7.83 -3.88
C PRO A 7 16.18 9.01 -3.88
N ALA A 8 16.36 9.94 -4.81
CA ALA A 8 15.43 11.04 -4.98
C ALA A 8 14.05 10.51 -5.43
N GLY A 9 12.98 11.18 -5.01
CA GLY A 9 11.63 10.86 -5.48
C GLY A 9 11.06 9.56 -4.92
N VAL A 10 11.42 9.15 -3.70
CA VAL A 10 10.71 8.08 -2.98
C VAL A 10 9.28 8.50 -2.73
N VAL A 11 8.34 7.69 -3.20
CA VAL A 11 6.88 7.90 -3.03
C VAL A 11 6.33 6.99 -1.94
N ALA A 12 6.79 5.75 -1.86
CA ALA A 12 6.36 4.79 -0.87
C ALA A 12 7.52 3.88 -0.42
N TRP A 13 7.38 3.27 0.76
CA TRP A 13 8.36 2.32 1.29
C TRP A 13 7.67 1.26 2.15
N THR A 14 8.30 0.09 2.24
CA THR A 14 7.91 -1.01 3.15
C THR A 14 9.14 -1.84 3.50
N GLN A 15 9.06 -2.71 4.49
CA GLN A 15 10.18 -3.56 4.92
C GLN A 15 9.78 -5.03 5.00
N ASP A 16 10.75 -5.90 4.70
CA ASP A 16 10.73 -7.28 5.17
C ASP A 16 11.55 -7.36 6.45
N ALA A 17 10.86 -7.46 7.59
CA ALA A 17 11.51 -7.54 8.89
C ALA A 17 12.30 -8.85 9.10
N ALA A 18 11.89 -9.95 8.45
CA ALA A 18 12.55 -11.25 8.58
C ALA A 18 13.87 -11.29 7.80
N GLN A 19 13.91 -10.64 6.64
CA GLN A 19 15.11 -10.57 5.79
C GLN A 19 15.96 -9.31 6.03
N HIS A 20 15.47 -8.38 6.86
CA HIS A 20 16.10 -7.08 7.11
C HIS A 20 16.31 -6.27 5.81
N THR A 21 15.32 -6.31 4.91
CA THR A 21 15.36 -5.56 3.65
C THR A 21 14.34 -4.42 3.65
N LEU A 22 14.72 -3.34 2.96
CA LEU A 22 13.90 -2.15 2.75
C LEU A 22 13.55 -2.06 1.28
N TRP A 23 12.26 -1.96 0.98
CA TRP A 23 11.75 -1.73 -0.35
C TRP A 23 11.35 -0.27 -0.49
N LEU A 24 11.85 0.37 -1.55
CA LEU A 24 11.53 1.75 -1.89
C LEU A 24 10.91 1.81 -3.28
N ALA A 25 9.75 2.45 -3.36
CA ALA A 25 9.12 2.80 -4.62
C ALA A 25 9.43 4.26 -4.94
N THR A 26 10.01 4.49 -6.11
CA THR A 26 10.13 5.82 -6.74
C THR A 26 9.20 5.87 -7.95
N ASP A 27 9.20 6.99 -8.69
CA ASP A 27 8.30 7.29 -9.81
C ASP A 27 7.88 6.08 -10.67
N HIS A 28 8.80 5.29 -11.23
CA HIS A 28 8.45 4.09 -12.01
C HIS A 28 9.33 2.89 -11.67
N ARG A 29 9.80 2.80 -10.42
CA ARG A 29 10.78 1.81 -10.03
C ARG A 29 10.58 1.35 -8.60
N LEU A 30 10.70 0.05 -8.40
CA LEU A 30 10.76 -0.59 -7.09
C LEU A 30 12.15 -1.16 -6.89
N THR A 31 12.79 -0.80 -5.78
CA THR A 31 14.16 -1.20 -5.47
C THR A 31 14.21 -1.77 -4.06
N GLU A 32 14.83 -2.94 -3.91
CA GLU A 32 15.14 -3.55 -2.63
C GLU A 32 16.55 -3.16 -2.20
N TYR A 33 16.70 -2.86 -0.92
CA TYR A 33 17.96 -2.56 -0.27
C TYR A 33 18.17 -3.49 0.93
N ASP A 34 19.40 -3.95 1.14
CA ASP A 34 19.77 -4.64 2.37
C ASP A 34 19.89 -3.66 3.56
N ALA A 35 20.11 -4.21 4.76
CA ALA A 35 20.32 -3.43 5.99
C ALA A 35 21.52 -2.47 5.95
N ARG A 36 22.41 -2.57 4.95
CA ARG A 36 23.55 -1.68 4.72
C ARG A 36 23.28 -0.64 3.63
N GLY A 37 22.07 -0.62 3.06
CA GLY A 37 21.66 0.27 1.98
C GLY A 37 22.23 -0.13 0.61
N ARG A 38 22.67 -1.38 0.42
CA ARG A 38 23.08 -1.87 -0.90
C ARG A 38 21.87 -2.36 -1.66
N THR A 39 21.75 -1.96 -2.92
CA THR A 39 20.68 -2.45 -3.81
C THR A 39 20.82 -3.95 -4.03
N MET A 40 19.74 -4.69 -3.78
CA MET A 40 19.66 -6.14 -4.00
C MET A 40 18.96 -6.45 -5.32
N THR A 41 17.76 -5.88 -5.51
CA THR A 41 17.00 -5.98 -6.77
C THR A 41 16.43 -4.62 -7.16
N SER A 42 16.15 -4.46 -8.44
CA SER A 42 15.47 -3.28 -8.94
C SER A 42 14.74 -3.59 -10.24
N PHE A 43 13.47 -3.22 -10.34
CA PHE A 43 12.68 -3.41 -11.55
C PHE A 43 11.76 -2.23 -11.84
N ALA A 44 11.38 -2.10 -13.11
CA ALA A 44 10.46 -1.06 -13.57
C ALA A 44 9.02 -1.42 -13.19
N LEU A 45 8.25 -0.40 -12.82
CA LEU A 45 6.81 -0.49 -12.58
C LEU A 45 6.05 -0.01 -13.81
N PRO A 46 4.85 -0.55 -14.09
CA PRO A 46 4.06 -0.19 -15.26
C PRO A 46 3.43 1.21 -15.17
N ASP A 47 3.33 1.78 -13.97
CA ASP A 47 2.73 3.09 -13.70
C ASP A 47 3.31 3.67 -12.38
N ALA A 48 2.98 4.92 -12.09
CA ALA A 48 3.41 5.64 -10.90
C ALA A 48 2.79 5.03 -9.63
N PRO A 49 3.61 4.54 -8.68
CA PRO A 49 3.11 3.96 -7.45
C PRO A 49 2.63 5.07 -6.51
N THR A 50 1.58 4.78 -5.74
CA THR A 50 1.00 5.72 -4.76
C THR A 50 1.12 5.19 -3.34
N ALA A 51 1.16 3.87 -3.16
CA ALA A 51 1.37 3.22 -1.88
C ALA A 51 1.92 1.81 -2.09
N MET A 52 2.49 1.22 -1.03
CA MET A 52 2.94 -0.17 -1.05
C MET A 52 2.80 -0.83 0.33
N ALA A 53 2.73 -2.15 0.35
CA ALA A 53 2.79 -2.96 1.57
C ALA A 53 3.46 -4.32 1.31
N TYR A 54 4.36 -4.73 2.20
CA TYR A 54 4.92 -6.07 2.19
C TYR A 54 3.98 -7.04 2.91
N ASP A 55 3.69 -8.17 2.27
CA ASP A 55 2.94 -9.27 2.86
C ASP A 55 3.90 -10.37 3.27
N ALA A 56 4.19 -10.45 4.57
CA ALA A 56 5.08 -11.45 5.14
C ALA A 56 4.57 -12.88 4.97
N SER A 57 3.25 -13.08 4.81
CA SER A 57 2.67 -14.43 4.66
C SER A 57 3.02 -15.05 3.30
N SER A 58 3.11 -14.23 2.25
CA SER A 58 3.43 -14.69 0.89
C SER A 58 4.81 -14.25 0.40
N GLY A 59 5.49 -13.36 1.11
CA GLY A 59 6.80 -12.81 0.72
C GLY A 59 6.71 -11.85 -0.47
N GLN A 60 5.54 -11.26 -0.69
CA GLN A 60 5.25 -10.44 -1.88
C GLN A 60 4.91 -9.00 -1.51
N ILE A 61 4.91 -8.13 -2.51
CA ILE A 61 4.71 -6.69 -2.34
C ILE A 61 3.42 -6.30 -3.05
N TRP A 62 2.46 -5.82 -2.28
CA TRP A 62 1.30 -5.12 -2.79
C TRP A 62 1.68 -3.69 -3.17
N MET A 63 1.18 -3.25 -4.33
CA MET A 63 1.40 -1.94 -4.91
C MET A 63 0.07 -1.34 -5.34
N ALA A 64 -0.17 -0.08 -4.98
CA ALA A 64 -1.24 0.74 -5.54
C ALA A 64 -0.66 1.76 -6.52
N PHE A 65 -1.39 2.07 -7.58
CA PHE A 65 -0.93 2.95 -8.66
C PHE A 65 -1.85 4.17 -8.86
N ALA A 66 -1.33 5.19 -9.54
CA ALA A 66 -2.07 6.41 -9.86
C ALA A 66 -3.32 6.15 -10.72
N ASN A 67 -3.31 5.11 -11.56
CA ASN A 67 -4.46 4.64 -12.33
C ASN A 67 -5.50 3.83 -11.54
N HIS A 68 -5.40 3.80 -10.20
CA HIS A 68 -6.28 3.08 -9.28
C HIS A 68 -6.24 1.55 -9.37
N GLN A 69 -5.28 0.98 -10.10
CA GLN A 69 -4.99 -0.45 -10.05
C GLN A 69 -4.24 -0.80 -8.76
N VAL A 70 -4.49 -2.01 -8.28
CA VAL A 70 -3.66 -2.64 -7.25
C VAL A 70 -3.09 -3.93 -7.86
N ALA A 71 -1.79 -4.16 -7.64
CA ALA A 71 -1.12 -5.36 -8.11
C ALA A 71 -0.21 -5.93 -7.01
N ARG A 72 0.17 -7.19 -7.17
CA ARG A 72 1.11 -7.87 -6.28
C ARG A 72 2.31 -8.36 -7.08
N TYR A 73 3.50 -8.15 -6.54
CA TYR A 73 4.77 -8.53 -7.17
C TYR A 73 5.59 -9.44 -6.27
N THR A 74 6.27 -10.40 -6.87
CA THR A 74 7.36 -11.14 -6.23
C THR A 74 8.58 -10.24 -6.02
N PRO A 75 9.51 -10.60 -5.12
CA PRO A 75 10.80 -9.91 -4.99
C PRO A 75 11.63 -9.87 -6.27
N SER A 76 11.45 -10.84 -7.18
CA SER A 76 12.10 -10.85 -8.49
C SER A 76 11.43 -9.96 -9.54
N GLY A 77 10.35 -9.25 -9.18
CA GLY A 77 9.64 -8.32 -10.06
C GLY A 77 8.56 -8.94 -10.95
N GLN A 78 8.27 -10.23 -10.79
CA GLN A 78 7.14 -10.85 -11.48
C GLN A 78 5.83 -10.41 -10.84
N GLN A 79 4.91 -9.86 -11.64
CA GLN A 79 3.53 -9.60 -11.23
C GLN A 79 2.78 -10.92 -11.07
N THR A 80 2.23 -11.18 -9.89
CA THR A 80 1.47 -12.40 -9.58
C THR A 80 -0.03 -12.18 -9.54
N LEU A 81 -0.45 -10.92 -9.42
CA LEU A 81 -1.85 -10.54 -9.35
C LEU A 81 -2.02 -9.11 -9.85
N GLN A 82 -3.16 -8.88 -10.50
CA GLN A 82 -3.71 -7.56 -10.75
C GLN A 82 -5.18 -7.58 -10.39
N THR A 83 -5.65 -6.57 -9.67
CA THR A 83 -7.06 -6.48 -9.28
C THR A 83 -7.96 -6.43 -10.52
N PRO A 84 -9.07 -7.19 -10.55
CA PRO A 84 -9.97 -7.22 -11.70
C PRO A 84 -10.75 -5.91 -11.89
N ARG A 85 -10.84 -5.07 -10.84
CA ARG A 85 -11.47 -3.75 -10.89
C ARG A 85 -10.64 -2.73 -10.13
N PRO A 86 -10.57 -1.47 -10.59
CA PRO A 86 -9.95 -0.39 -9.83
C PRO A 86 -10.59 -0.25 -8.45
N THR A 87 -9.78 -0.12 -7.40
CA THR A 87 -10.28 0.04 -6.03
C THR A 87 -10.73 1.47 -5.74
N MET A 88 -10.26 2.43 -6.56
CA MET A 88 -10.35 3.88 -6.32
C MET A 88 -9.81 4.31 -4.94
N ALA A 89 -9.04 3.43 -4.30
CA ALA A 89 -8.40 3.69 -3.03
C ALA A 89 -6.97 4.19 -3.31
N SER A 90 -6.59 5.29 -2.67
CA SER A 90 -5.35 6.02 -2.94
C SER A 90 -4.62 6.41 -1.65
N GLY A 91 -5.02 5.85 -0.52
CA GLY A 91 -4.51 6.15 0.81
C GLY A 91 -3.56 5.06 1.33
N PRO A 92 -3.27 5.07 2.64
CA PRO A 92 -2.40 4.07 3.25
C PRO A 92 -2.95 2.66 3.06
N MET A 93 -2.03 1.70 2.93
CA MET A 93 -2.35 0.30 2.70
C MET A 93 -1.50 -0.60 3.61
N ALA A 94 -2.02 -1.77 3.96
CA ALA A 94 -1.35 -2.74 4.81
C ALA A 94 -1.81 -4.16 4.45
N ALA A 95 -0.86 -5.09 4.34
CA ALA A 95 -1.17 -6.50 4.15
C ALA A 95 -1.95 -7.05 5.35
N ASP A 96 -2.87 -7.97 5.10
CA ASP A 96 -3.71 -8.54 6.16
C ASP A 96 -3.09 -9.73 6.90
N GLY A 97 -1.91 -10.21 6.47
CA GLY A 97 -1.23 -11.36 7.03
C GLY A 97 -1.78 -12.73 6.58
N ALA A 98 -2.78 -12.75 5.70
CA ALA A 98 -3.39 -13.95 5.12
C ALA A 98 -3.38 -13.92 3.58
N GLY A 99 -2.49 -13.12 2.99
CA GLY A 99 -2.35 -12.97 1.54
C GLY A 99 -3.18 -11.85 0.93
N GLY A 100 -4.08 -11.22 1.69
CA GLY A 100 -4.92 -10.10 1.27
C GLY A 100 -4.37 -8.74 1.70
N LEU A 101 -5.21 -7.71 1.57
CA LEU A 101 -4.80 -6.31 1.71
C LEU A 101 -5.93 -5.43 2.23
N TRP A 102 -5.64 -4.61 3.23
CA TRP A 102 -6.45 -3.46 3.58
C TRP A 102 -5.92 -2.20 2.90
N ILE A 103 -6.80 -1.42 2.26
CA ILE A 103 -6.45 -0.14 1.63
C ILE A 103 -7.49 0.93 1.95
N ALA A 104 -7.00 2.10 2.36
CA ALA A 104 -7.84 3.26 2.64
C ALA A 104 -8.08 4.08 1.37
N GLY A 105 -9.34 4.44 1.12
CA GLY A 105 -9.75 5.48 0.20
C GLY A 105 -10.01 6.80 0.94
N ARG A 106 -10.72 7.72 0.28
CA ARG A 106 -11.08 9.01 0.91
C ARG A 106 -12.04 8.83 2.10
N THR A 107 -13.12 8.10 1.88
CA THR A 107 -14.22 7.93 2.85
C THR A 107 -14.46 6.48 3.24
N HIS A 108 -13.78 5.55 2.57
CA HIS A 108 -14.00 4.11 2.74
C HIS A 108 -12.69 3.39 3.01
N VAL A 109 -12.78 2.26 3.70
CA VAL A 109 -11.73 1.25 3.76
C VAL A 109 -12.19 0.05 2.94
N VAL A 110 -11.28 -0.51 2.15
CA VAL A 110 -11.51 -1.70 1.33
C VAL A 110 -10.61 -2.82 1.82
N HIS A 111 -11.17 -4.02 1.97
CA HIS A 111 -10.40 -5.26 2.13
C HIS A 111 -10.44 -6.04 0.83
N LEU A 112 -9.26 -6.38 0.32
CA LEU A 112 -9.07 -7.31 -0.78
C LEU A 112 -8.63 -8.67 -0.22
N ASP A 113 -9.15 -9.75 -0.79
CA ASP A 113 -8.61 -11.09 -0.53
C ASP A 113 -7.33 -11.39 -1.31
N ALA A 114 -6.81 -12.60 -1.14
CA ALA A 114 -5.57 -13.07 -1.75
C ALA A 114 -5.64 -13.13 -3.30
N GLU A 115 -6.85 -13.16 -3.85
CA GLU A 115 -7.18 -13.14 -5.28
C GLU A 115 -7.51 -11.72 -5.78
N GLY A 116 -7.53 -10.72 -4.89
CA GLY A 116 -7.70 -9.31 -5.24
C GLY A 116 -9.15 -8.86 -5.36
N TYR A 117 -10.11 -9.66 -4.89
CA TYR A 117 -11.52 -9.30 -4.86
C TYR A 117 -11.88 -8.55 -3.58
N VAL A 118 -12.78 -7.58 -3.71
CA VAL A 118 -13.29 -6.81 -2.57
C VAL A 118 -14.19 -7.69 -1.70
N ARG A 119 -13.77 -7.95 -0.46
CA ARG A 119 -14.58 -8.67 0.54
C ARG A 119 -15.34 -7.72 1.46
N VAL A 120 -14.70 -6.62 1.84
CA VAL A 120 -15.30 -5.60 2.71
C VAL A 120 -15.09 -4.23 2.10
N ARG A 121 -16.14 -3.40 2.17
CA ARG A 121 -16.06 -1.99 1.86
C ARG A 121 -16.92 -1.22 2.85
N THR A 122 -16.26 -0.53 3.76
CA THR A 122 -16.92 0.15 4.88
C THR A 122 -16.68 1.64 4.80
N ALA A 123 -17.74 2.44 4.82
CA ALA A 123 -17.63 3.88 5.02
C ALA A 123 -17.19 4.15 6.47
N VAL A 124 -16.10 4.89 6.62
CA VAL A 124 -15.53 5.26 7.93
C VAL A 124 -15.63 6.76 8.21
N MET A 125 -16.24 7.50 7.28
CA MET A 125 -16.61 8.91 7.39
C MET A 125 -18.11 9.05 7.06
N PRO A 126 -18.87 9.93 7.74
CA PRO A 126 -20.25 10.20 7.39
C PRO A 126 -20.35 10.84 5.99
N GLU A 127 -21.28 10.37 5.15
CA GLU A 127 -21.48 10.86 3.77
C GLU A 127 -21.96 12.33 3.70
N THR A 128 -22.26 12.95 4.85
CA THR A 128 -22.90 14.27 4.95
C THR A 128 -22.06 15.47 4.47
N ASP A 129 -20.80 15.27 4.10
CA ASP A 129 -19.98 16.30 3.44
C ASP A 129 -20.13 16.29 1.90
N ALA A 130 -20.87 15.34 1.32
CA ALA A 130 -21.04 15.25 -0.13
C ALA A 130 -21.97 16.32 -0.73
N SER A 131 -22.68 17.09 0.11
CA SER A 131 -23.57 18.18 -0.32
C SER A 131 -23.37 19.45 0.52
N ALA A 132 -22.16 19.99 0.46
CA ALA A 132 -21.95 21.43 0.60
C ALA A 132 -20.70 21.76 -0.20
N THR A 133 -20.62 22.98 -0.71
CA THR A 133 -19.50 23.63 -1.41
C THR A 133 -18.22 23.75 -0.56
N SER A 134 -17.98 22.81 0.34
CA SER A 134 -16.83 22.75 1.24
C SER A 134 -15.79 21.80 0.68
N THR A 135 -14.59 22.33 0.49
CA THR A 135 -13.33 21.64 0.21
C THR A 135 -12.98 20.70 1.37
N SER A 136 -13.78 19.66 1.62
CA SER A 136 -13.57 18.73 2.72
C SER A 136 -12.28 17.96 2.48
N THR A 137 -11.26 18.31 3.25
CA THR A 137 -9.96 17.63 3.34
C THR A 137 -10.05 16.31 4.13
N ALA A 138 -11.27 15.81 4.39
CA ALA A 138 -11.50 14.59 5.13
C ALA A 138 -11.00 13.37 4.34
N SER A 139 -9.79 12.93 4.66
CA SER A 139 -9.19 11.69 4.19
C SER A 139 -8.72 10.84 5.36
N ILE A 140 -8.74 9.52 5.20
CA ILE A 140 -8.14 8.60 6.17
C ILE A 140 -6.64 8.89 6.24
N GLN A 141 -6.14 9.22 7.44
CA GLN A 141 -4.76 9.66 7.65
C GLN A 141 -3.80 8.50 7.91
N ALA A 142 -4.31 7.42 8.53
CA ALA A 142 -3.51 6.24 8.84
C ALA A 142 -4.38 4.99 8.87
N LEU A 143 -3.77 3.86 8.57
CA LEU A 143 -4.31 2.52 8.63
C LEU A 143 -3.32 1.64 9.39
N ALA A 144 -3.80 0.89 10.37
CA ALA A 144 -3.04 -0.13 11.07
C ALA A 144 -3.79 -1.46 10.98
N VAL A 145 -3.06 -2.56 10.87
CA VAL A 145 -3.62 -3.91 10.75
C VAL A 145 -2.97 -4.82 11.77
N ASP A 146 -3.77 -5.67 12.41
CA ASP A 146 -3.31 -6.81 13.18
C ASP A 146 -3.28 -8.01 12.23
N PRO A 147 -2.09 -8.49 11.84
CA PRO A 147 -1.96 -9.57 10.88
C PRO A 147 -2.36 -10.94 11.44
N ILE A 148 -2.52 -11.08 12.77
CA ILE A 148 -2.95 -12.33 13.42
C ILE A 148 -4.48 -12.36 13.48
N ALA A 149 -5.11 -11.25 13.86
CA ALA A 149 -6.57 -11.14 13.91
C ALA A 149 -7.21 -10.73 12.57
N HIS A 150 -6.40 -10.33 11.59
CA HIS A 150 -6.78 -9.77 10.28
C HIS A 150 -7.64 -8.48 10.37
N GLY A 151 -7.67 -7.85 11.54
CA GLY A 151 -8.45 -6.65 11.82
C GLY A 151 -7.71 -5.37 11.43
N ALA A 152 -8.46 -4.33 11.07
CA ALA A 152 -7.91 -3.03 10.69
C ALA A 152 -8.49 -1.89 11.54
N TRP A 153 -7.63 -0.94 11.90
CA TRP A 153 -7.98 0.32 12.56
C TRP A 153 -7.60 1.49 11.67
N VAL A 154 -8.43 2.53 11.66
CA VAL A 154 -8.17 3.75 10.90
C VAL A 154 -8.16 4.98 11.77
N LYS A 155 -7.29 5.92 11.42
CA LYS A 155 -7.32 7.28 11.95
C LYS A 155 -7.98 8.20 10.93
N THR A 156 -9.05 8.85 11.37
CA THR A 156 -9.74 9.93 10.63
C THR A 156 -9.34 11.30 11.22
N PRO A 157 -9.45 12.40 10.46
CA PRO A 157 -9.20 13.73 10.98
C PRO A 157 -10.16 14.04 12.14
N THR A 158 -9.62 14.58 13.24
CA THR A 158 -10.45 15.18 14.29
C THR A 158 -11.05 16.48 13.75
N ARG A 159 -12.36 16.63 13.93
CA ARG A 159 -13.10 17.85 13.62
C ARG A 159 -12.61 19.03 14.45
#